data_AF-A0A397VVB0-F1
#
_entry.id   AF-A0A397VVB0-F1
#
_cell.length_a   1.000
_cell.length_b   1.000
_cell.length_c   1.000
_cell.angle_alpha   90.00
_cell.angle_beta   90.00
_cell.angle_gamma   90.00
#
_symmetry.space_group_name_H-M   'P 1'
#
loop_
_entity.id
_entity.type
_entity.pdbx_description
1 polymer ?
#
loop_
_entity_poly.entity_id
_entity_poly.type
_entity_poly.pdbx_seq_one_letter_code
_entity_poly.pdbx_strand_id
1 'polypeptide(L)'
;MNTIIKSAKRDTNHLEAEIEQGNQPNLVLNLQKSNINPVLIQALGNKITKTQNQLNNTKKQLRCSCNKIISLQELLENESDNSSNDSESSDIEKDQDSLSITSEISELQEIIDTMITKSKLGSSLFVSTNTFLKLIINQPCSACFNTDITTKKYQITACGFSVNINITCNKCFTTIFHKNEAAGIDYSKLVAGAGLVGESAKNSANFALHAACKQIQAQNKHTLEVSFDNLWSHIREASQASGEFIYNGNIEGYCSKPIVAYHLVKKPQIYKNKKGETITINEGNYNSSGKQMEHANLIGSIAKIIPTLIEYNMVLGVAVDGDLNIKNERWKYLEQPIMNFYTRAVYAACIRASDDNYPPITDKDLHQMHYDIVVEHLFDNHGQCWSEICWKVDNPDLVLPEPNLVGKSSTQLNALKTFLKGITQLSPRQSLITKMHTSQNESVNRIKLNYTDKKQDYSKSYRTRHAIAVIHNNNGFLEMLQIL
;
A
#
# COMPACT_ATOMS: atom_id res chain seq x y z
N MET A 1 48.76 10.58 -16.13
CA MET A 1 47.71 10.55 -15.07
C MET A 1 48.05 11.47 -13.89
N ASN A 2 49.21 11.31 -13.23
CA ASN A 2 49.61 12.17 -12.11
C ASN A 2 49.73 13.68 -12.44
N THR A 3 50.12 14.04 -13.66
CA THR A 3 50.18 15.44 -14.11
C THR A 3 48.80 16.07 -14.28
N ILE A 4 47.81 15.28 -14.72
CA ILE A 4 46.41 15.71 -14.91
C ILE A 4 45.75 15.92 -13.55
N ILE A 5 45.99 15.01 -12.60
CA ILE A 5 45.49 15.12 -11.22
C ILE A 5 46.08 16.35 -10.51
N LYS A 6 47.36 16.67 -10.76
CA LYS A 6 48.01 17.88 -10.21
C LYS A 6 47.47 19.17 -10.85
N SER A 7 47.12 19.15 -12.13
CA SER A 7 46.47 20.31 -12.80
C SER A 7 45.07 20.52 -12.24
N ALA A 8 44.25 19.47 -12.19
CA ALA A 8 42.88 19.53 -11.69
C ALA A 8 42.84 20.01 -10.23
N LYS A 9 43.77 19.57 -9.36
CA LYS A 9 43.86 20.08 -7.98
C LYS A 9 44.22 21.56 -7.92
N ARG A 10 45.08 22.06 -8.81
CA ARG A 10 45.43 23.48 -8.87
C ARG A 10 44.24 24.33 -9.32
N ASP A 11 43.50 23.85 -10.32
CA ASP A 11 42.33 24.55 -10.86
C ASP A 11 41.16 24.52 -9.86
N THR A 12 41.02 23.45 -9.06
CA THR A 12 40.01 23.34 -7.99
C THR A 12 40.30 24.29 -6.84
N ASN A 13 41.55 24.39 -6.40
CA ASN A 13 41.94 25.31 -5.33
C ASN A 13 41.80 26.79 -5.76
N HIS A 14 41.99 27.10 -7.05
CA HIS A 14 41.75 28.44 -7.60
C HIS A 14 40.24 28.78 -7.63
N LEU A 15 39.39 27.81 -7.98
CA LEU A 15 37.94 27.96 -7.98
C LEU A 15 37.36 28.10 -6.56
N GLU A 16 37.90 27.40 -5.57
CA GLU A 16 37.51 27.58 -4.16
C GLU A 16 37.80 29.01 -3.67
N ALA A 17 38.94 29.59 -4.07
CA ALA A 17 39.28 30.98 -3.72
C ALA A 17 38.37 32.02 -4.43
N GLU A 18 37.91 31.76 -5.65
CA GLU A 18 36.97 32.65 -6.36
C GLU A 18 35.54 32.58 -5.81
N ILE A 19 35.10 31.42 -5.31
CA ILE A 19 33.78 31.22 -4.70
C ILE A 19 33.69 31.89 -3.32
N GLU A 20 34.78 31.90 -2.54
CA GLU A 20 34.85 32.61 -1.26
C GLU A 20 34.77 34.15 -1.43
N GLN A 21 35.10 34.67 -2.61
CA GLN A 21 35.01 36.10 -2.94
C GLN A 21 33.67 36.52 -3.56
N GLY A 22 32.70 35.60 -3.67
CA GLY A 22 31.33 35.92 -4.07
C GLY A 22 31.10 36.19 -5.56
N ASN A 23 32.08 35.92 -6.43
CA ASN A 23 31.88 35.97 -7.87
C ASN A 23 31.34 34.62 -8.38
N GLN A 24 30.32 34.65 -9.25
CA GLN A 24 29.87 33.46 -9.98
C GLN A 24 30.82 33.19 -11.16
N PRO A 25 31.59 32.08 -11.19
CA PRO A 25 32.40 31.76 -12.35
C PRO A 25 31.48 31.15 -13.42
N ASN A 26 31.44 31.75 -14.61
CA ASN A 26 30.91 31.10 -15.80
C ASN A 26 31.82 29.91 -16.14
N LEU A 27 31.28 28.71 -16.03
CA LEU A 27 32.03 27.46 -16.20
C LEU A 27 32.28 27.19 -17.70
N VAL A 28 33.38 27.71 -18.26
CA VAL A 28 33.90 27.25 -19.57
C VAL A 28 35.22 26.52 -19.34
N LEU A 29 35.14 25.21 -19.19
CA LEU A 29 36.33 24.34 -19.16
C LEU A 29 36.92 24.23 -20.57
N ASN A 30 37.93 25.03 -20.87
CA ASN A 30 38.63 24.98 -22.16
C ASN A 30 39.68 23.85 -22.16
N LEU A 31 39.22 22.61 -22.33
CA LEU A 31 40.05 21.40 -22.36
C LEU A 31 40.44 21.02 -23.80
N GLN A 32 41.23 21.86 -24.47
CA GLN A 32 41.76 21.56 -25.80
C GLN A 32 42.95 20.57 -25.82
N LYS A 33 43.28 19.88 -24.70
CA LYS A 33 44.49 19.03 -24.63
C LYS A 33 44.33 17.62 -24.07
N SER A 34 43.12 17.06 -24.02
CA SER A 34 42.96 15.68 -23.58
C SER A 34 41.85 14.95 -24.32
N ASN A 35 42.20 13.83 -24.97
CA ASN A 35 41.30 12.85 -25.60
C ASN A 35 40.38 12.20 -24.54
N ILE A 36 39.43 12.94 -23.99
CA ILE A 36 38.44 12.45 -23.03
C ILE A 36 37.08 12.39 -23.73
N ASN A 37 36.42 11.24 -23.62
CA ASN A 37 35.12 10.96 -24.23
C ASN A 37 34.06 12.01 -23.80
N PRO A 38 33.44 12.75 -24.74
CA PRO A 38 32.43 13.78 -24.44
C PRO A 38 31.25 13.27 -23.60
N VAL A 39 30.88 11.99 -23.74
CA VAL A 39 29.78 11.36 -23.00
C VAL A 39 30.10 11.24 -21.51
N LEU A 40 31.37 10.96 -21.16
CA LEU A 40 31.81 10.90 -19.77
C LEU A 40 31.80 12.28 -19.11
N ILE A 41 32.17 13.33 -19.87
CA ILE A 41 32.15 14.71 -19.39
C ILE A 41 30.70 15.16 -19.12
N GLN A 42 29.77 14.83 -20.01
CA GLN A 42 28.36 15.16 -19.85
C GLN A 42 27.72 14.39 -18.67
N ALA A 43 28.07 13.10 -18.50
CA ALA A 43 27.61 12.31 -17.36
C ALA A 43 28.14 12.84 -16.02
N LEU A 44 29.41 13.26 -15.97
CA LEU A 44 30.00 13.91 -14.81
C LEU A 44 29.35 15.26 -14.51
N GLY A 45 29.10 16.09 -15.54
CA GLY A 45 28.39 17.36 -15.40
C GLY A 45 26.98 17.18 -14.82
N ASN A 46 26.22 16.19 -15.31
CA ASN A 46 24.90 15.88 -14.78
C ASN A 46 24.94 15.40 -13.33
N LYS A 47 25.95 14.60 -12.96
CA LYS A 47 26.12 14.10 -11.59
C LYS A 47 26.50 15.22 -10.62
N ILE A 48 27.41 16.12 -11.03
CA ILE A 48 27.80 17.30 -10.25
C ILE A 48 26.58 18.21 -10.02
N THR A 49 25.81 18.53 -11.06
CA THR A 49 24.59 19.34 -10.94
C THR A 49 23.57 18.70 -10.00
N LYS A 50 23.39 17.38 -10.08
CA LYS A 50 22.49 16.64 -9.16
C LYS A 50 22.95 16.74 -7.71
N THR A 51 24.25 16.58 -7.45
CA THR A 51 24.83 16.70 -6.11
C THR A 51 24.74 18.14 -5.59
N GLN A 52 24.93 19.15 -6.43
CA GLN A 52 24.80 20.56 -6.07
C GLN A 52 23.37 20.92 -5.66
N ASN A 53 22.38 20.38 -6.39
CA ASN A 53 20.96 20.55 -6.06
C ASN A 53 20.58 19.87 -4.74
N GLN A 54 21.13 18.67 -4.48
CA GLN A 54 20.94 17.99 -3.18
C GLN A 54 21.55 18.80 -2.04
N LEU A 55 22.78 19.30 -2.18
CA LEU A 55 23.46 20.13 -1.19
C LEU A 55 22.67 21.41 -0.87
N ASN A 56 22.13 22.08 -1.89
CA ASN A 56 21.30 23.27 -1.71
C ASN A 56 20.00 22.98 -0.96
N ASN A 57 19.36 21.83 -1.22
CA ASN A 57 18.15 21.42 -0.50
C ASN A 57 18.45 21.08 0.96
N THR A 58 19.54 20.38 1.23
CA THR A 58 20.00 20.09 2.60
C THR A 58 20.31 21.37 3.36
N LYS A 59 20.98 22.36 2.72
CA LYS A 59 21.27 23.67 3.34
C LYS A 59 19.98 24.44 3.67
N LYS A 60 18.96 24.38 2.81
CA LYS A 60 17.63 24.97 3.09
C LYS A 60 16.95 24.29 4.28
N GLN A 61 16.96 22.96 4.35
CA GLN A 61 16.41 22.21 5.48
C GLN A 61 17.12 22.55 6.78
N LEU A 62 18.46 22.61 6.76
CA LEU A 62 19.27 22.97 7.93
C LEU A 62 18.93 24.38 8.42
N ARG A 63 18.74 25.34 7.51
CA ARG A 63 18.33 26.71 7.86
C ARG A 63 16.94 26.76 8.50
N CYS A 64 15.98 25.98 7.98
CA CYS A 64 14.65 25.85 8.59
C CYS A 64 14.72 25.24 9.99
N SER A 65 15.58 24.23 10.20
CA SER A 65 15.79 23.63 11.52
C SER A 65 16.47 24.61 12.49
N CYS A 66 17.49 25.36 12.08
CA CYS A 66 18.11 26.39 12.90
C CYS A 66 17.11 27.46 13.32
N ASN A 67 16.25 27.94 12.41
CA ASN A 67 15.23 28.92 12.75
C ASN A 67 14.22 28.38 13.78
N LYS A 68 13.84 27.09 13.70
CA LYS A 68 12.99 26.45 14.71
C LYS A 68 13.68 26.35 16.07
N ILE A 69 14.97 26.02 16.09
CA ILE A 69 15.75 25.94 17.33
C ILE A 69 15.83 27.33 17.98
N ILE A 70 16.09 28.38 17.21
CA ILE A 70 16.13 29.77 17.71
C ILE A 70 14.76 30.17 18.30
N SER A 71 13.65 29.89 17.61
CA SER A 71 12.31 30.19 18.15
C SER A 71 11.96 29.39 19.41
N LEU A 72 12.45 28.16 19.55
CA LEU A 72 12.28 27.38 20.78
C LEU A 72 13.14 27.91 21.94
N GLN A 73 14.32 28.44 21.63
CA GLN A 73 15.22 29.04 22.60
C GLN A 73 14.66 30.36 23.14
N GLU A 74 14.08 31.19 22.27
CA GLU A 74 13.35 32.42 22.65
C GLU A 74 12.13 32.11 23.55
N LEU A 75 11.43 31.00 23.32
CA LEU A 75 10.30 30.59 24.17
C LEU A 75 10.75 30.14 25.57
N LEU A 76 11.88 29.43 25.67
CA LEU A 76 12.43 28.97 26.95
C LEU A 76 13.00 30.13 27.78
N GLU A 77 13.61 31.13 27.16
CA GLU A 77 14.11 32.33 27.85
C GLU A 77 12.94 33.16 28.43
N ASN A 78 11.83 33.28 27.70
CA ASN A 78 10.62 33.97 28.16
C ASN A 78 9.88 33.26 29.30
N GLU A 79 10.03 31.95 29.46
CA GLU A 79 9.49 31.19 30.61
C GLU A 79 10.34 31.36 31.87
N SER A 80 11.64 31.63 31.73
CA SER A 80 12.57 31.77 32.86
C SER A 80 12.50 33.13 33.56
N ASP A 81 12.03 34.18 32.88
CA ASP A 81 11.95 35.54 33.42
C ASP A 81 10.71 35.82 34.32
N ASN A 82 9.75 34.89 34.38
CA ASN A 82 8.49 35.09 35.13
C ASN A 82 8.46 34.45 36.54
N SER A 83 9.60 34.02 37.09
CA SER A 83 9.67 33.49 38.45
C SER A 83 10.47 34.39 39.41
N SER A 84 9.84 35.43 39.96
CA SER A 84 10.20 35.90 41.31
C SER A 84 9.11 36.80 41.94
N ASN A 85 8.37 36.19 42.86
CA ASN A 85 8.09 36.66 44.24
C ASN A 85 6.63 36.44 44.66
N ASP A 86 6.51 35.51 45.61
CA ASP A 86 5.34 35.15 46.39
C ASP A 86 4.83 36.30 47.27
N SER A 87 3.51 36.41 47.46
CA SER A 87 2.87 36.25 48.80
C SER A 87 1.34 36.42 48.77
N GLU A 88 0.66 35.32 49.12
CA GLU A 88 -0.55 35.14 49.95
C GLU A 88 -1.92 35.82 49.62
N SER A 89 -2.84 34.99 49.11
CA SER A 89 -4.02 34.44 49.83
C SER A 89 -5.42 34.57 49.14
N SER A 90 -6.17 33.47 49.30
CA SER A 90 -7.61 33.21 49.08
C SER A 90 -8.15 32.95 47.65
N ASP A 91 -8.45 31.67 47.44
CA ASP A 91 -9.62 31.07 46.76
C ASP A 91 -10.17 31.60 45.42
N ILE A 92 -10.12 30.67 44.46
CA ILE A 92 -10.99 30.47 43.28
C ILE A 92 -10.79 31.44 42.11
N GLU A 93 -10.10 30.97 41.07
CA GLU A 93 -10.63 31.03 39.69
C GLU A 93 -10.06 29.89 38.83
N LYS A 94 -10.95 29.29 38.04
CA LYS A 94 -10.70 28.10 37.22
C LYS A 94 -9.84 28.42 36.02
N ASP A 95 -8.98 27.46 35.66
CA ASP A 95 -8.25 27.33 34.39
C ASP A 95 -9.07 27.84 33.19
N GLN A 96 -8.60 28.93 32.56
CA GLN A 96 -9.16 29.45 31.30
C GLN A 96 -8.31 29.08 30.06
N ASP A 97 -7.03 28.73 30.21
CA ASP A 97 -6.14 28.56 29.05
C ASP A 97 -6.12 27.14 28.44
N SER A 98 -6.38 26.09 29.23
CA SER A 98 -6.42 24.71 28.70
C SER A 98 -7.70 24.40 27.92
N LEU A 99 -8.81 25.10 28.24
CA LEU A 99 -10.10 24.97 27.53
C LEU A 99 -10.09 25.68 26.16
N SER A 100 -9.36 26.80 26.04
CA SER A 100 -9.31 27.64 24.84
C SER A 100 -8.66 26.93 23.64
N ILE A 101 -7.52 26.25 23.86
CA ILE A 101 -6.78 25.53 22.81
C ILE A 101 -7.59 24.33 22.29
N THR A 102 -8.28 23.61 23.17
CA THR A 102 -9.19 22.52 22.76
C THR A 102 -10.40 23.00 21.98
N SER A 103 -10.92 24.21 22.28
CA SER A 103 -12.03 24.83 21.54
C SER A 103 -11.62 25.18 20.10
N GLU A 104 -10.48 25.84 19.92
CA GLU A 104 -10.01 26.26 18.59
C GLU A 104 -9.66 25.07 17.67
N ILE A 105 -9.08 24.00 18.23
CA ILE A 105 -8.78 22.77 17.47
C ILE A 105 -10.08 22.05 17.07
N SER A 106 -11.08 22.06 17.94
CA SER A 106 -12.40 21.47 17.68
C SER A 106 -13.16 22.25 16.59
N GLU A 107 -13.17 23.58 16.67
CA GLU A 107 -13.82 24.47 15.70
C GLU A 107 -13.18 24.37 14.31
N LEU A 108 -11.85 24.31 14.24
CA LEU A 108 -11.12 24.10 12.98
C LEU A 108 -11.52 22.76 12.32
N GLN A 109 -11.64 21.71 13.12
CA GLN A 109 -11.98 20.38 12.62
C GLN A 109 -13.42 20.34 12.09
N GLU A 110 -14.39 20.95 12.79
CA GLU A 110 -15.77 21.06 12.33
C GLU A 110 -15.91 21.86 11.02
N ILE A 111 -15.17 22.97 10.90
CA ILE A 111 -15.12 23.78 9.67
C ILE A 111 -14.62 22.92 8.50
N ILE A 112 -13.53 22.17 8.69
CA ILE A 112 -12.95 21.30 7.67
C ILE A 112 -13.91 20.17 7.29
N ASP A 113 -14.53 19.50 8.26
CA ASP A 113 -15.43 18.38 8.00
C ASP A 113 -16.71 18.85 7.29
N THR A 114 -17.22 20.03 7.66
CA THR A 114 -18.33 20.69 6.95
C THR A 114 -17.96 20.98 5.49
N MET A 115 -16.76 21.50 5.23
CA MET A 115 -16.28 21.78 3.88
C MET A 115 -16.11 20.51 3.04
N ILE A 116 -15.49 19.47 3.61
CA ILE A 116 -15.30 18.18 2.94
C ILE A 116 -16.66 17.57 2.59
N THR A 117 -17.60 17.57 3.53
CA THR A 117 -18.93 16.97 3.34
C THR A 117 -19.77 17.74 2.32
N LYS A 118 -19.84 19.07 2.45
CA LYS A 118 -20.61 19.94 1.54
C LYS A 118 -20.11 19.86 0.10
N SER A 119 -18.79 19.75 -0.07
CA SER A 119 -18.15 19.70 -1.38
C SER A 119 -17.86 18.28 -1.87
N LYS A 120 -18.28 17.25 -1.11
CA LYS A 120 -18.06 15.81 -1.39
C LYS A 120 -16.61 15.51 -1.77
N LEU A 121 -15.67 16.07 -1.02
CA LEU A 121 -14.26 15.99 -1.34
C LEU A 121 -13.66 14.66 -0.89
N GLY A 122 -12.95 14.02 -1.82
CA GLY A 122 -11.98 12.97 -1.53
C GLY A 122 -10.60 13.54 -1.20
N SER A 123 -9.71 12.70 -0.70
CA SER A 123 -8.28 13.02 -0.67
C SER A 123 -7.69 13.01 -2.09
N SER A 124 -6.72 13.89 -2.36
CA SER A 124 -5.97 13.85 -3.62
C SER A 124 -4.96 12.71 -3.62
N LEU A 125 -4.31 12.45 -4.77
CA LEU A 125 -3.39 11.33 -4.95
C LEU A 125 -2.17 11.35 -3.99
N PHE A 126 -1.76 12.55 -3.55
CA PHE A 126 -0.51 12.75 -2.82
C PHE A 126 -0.67 13.43 -1.46
N VAL A 127 -1.80 14.09 -1.21
CA VAL A 127 -2.03 14.84 0.02
C VAL A 127 -3.46 14.59 0.50
N SER A 128 -3.61 14.22 1.77
CA SER A 128 -4.92 14.17 2.42
C SER A 128 -5.58 15.54 2.34
N THR A 129 -6.80 15.61 1.83
CA THR A 129 -7.54 16.88 1.74
C THR A 129 -7.72 17.49 3.13
N ASN A 130 -7.89 16.67 4.17
CA ASN A 130 -7.94 17.15 5.55
C ASN A 130 -6.61 17.80 5.97
N THR A 131 -5.47 17.14 5.72
CA THR A 131 -4.14 17.68 6.05
C THR A 131 -3.83 18.95 5.27
N PHE A 132 -4.13 18.97 3.97
CA PHE A 132 -3.98 20.16 3.14
C PHE A 132 -4.78 21.33 3.69
N LEU A 133 -6.06 21.12 4.01
CA LEU A 133 -6.94 22.17 4.52
C LEU A 133 -6.49 22.67 5.90
N LYS A 134 -6.09 21.77 6.82
CA LYS A 134 -5.52 22.15 8.12
C LYS A 134 -4.35 23.10 7.97
N LEU A 135 -3.40 22.78 7.09
CA LEU A 135 -2.20 23.57 6.89
C LEU A 135 -2.49 24.95 6.27
N ILE A 136 -3.47 25.03 5.37
CA ILE A 136 -3.78 26.27 4.65
C ILE A 136 -4.69 27.20 5.46
N ILE A 137 -5.70 26.67 6.16
CA ILE A 137 -6.66 27.47 6.93
C ILE A 137 -5.97 28.14 8.14
N ASN A 138 -5.00 27.45 8.73
CA ASN A 138 -4.22 27.97 9.85
C ASN A 138 -3.20 29.05 9.45
N GLN A 139 -3.04 29.37 8.15
CA GLN A 139 -2.15 30.44 7.75
C GLN A 139 -2.73 31.81 8.11
N PRO A 140 -1.92 32.74 8.63
CA PRO A 140 -2.36 34.12 8.84
C PRO A 140 -2.66 34.80 7.50
N CYS A 141 -3.53 35.80 7.51
CA CYS A 141 -3.75 36.63 6.33
C CYS A 141 -2.42 37.29 5.90
N SER A 142 -2.06 37.20 4.61
CA SER A 142 -0.82 37.78 4.10
C SER A 142 -0.76 39.31 4.15
N ALA A 143 -1.91 40.00 4.23
CA ALA A 143 -1.98 41.45 4.22
C ALA A 143 -2.08 42.06 5.63
N CYS A 144 -2.91 41.50 6.50
CA CYS A 144 -3.18 42.04 7.83
C CYS A 144 -2.80 41.11 8.98
N PHE A 145 -2.15 39.97 8.68
CA PHE A 145 -1.71 38.97 9.66
C PHE A 145 -2.81 38.40 10.56
N ASN A 146 -4.09 38.56 10.18
CA ASN A 146 -5.22 38.00 10.91
C ASN A 146 -5.13 36.47 10.97
N THR A 147 -5.01 35.94 12.18
CA THR A 147 -4.92 34.50 12.48
C THR A 147 -6.30 33.86 12.64
N ASP A 148 -7.26 34.60 13.20
CA ASP A 148 -8.63 34.15 13.47
C ASP A 148 -9.31 33.55 12.24
N ILE A 149 -9.69 32.27 12.39
CA ILE A 149 -10.29 31.42 11.36
C ILE A 149 -11.75 31.75 11.08
N THR A 150 -12.48 32.35 12.03
CA THR A 150 -13.91 32.68 11.90
C THR A 150 -14.11 33.93 11.05
N THR A 151 -13.13 34.83 11.03
CA THR A 151 -13.12 36.05 10.22
C THR A 151 -12.57 35.82 8.81
N LYS A 152 -12.46 34.57 8.36
CA LYS A 152 -12.09 34.18 7.00
C LYS A 152 -13.25 33.45 6.33
N LYS A 153 -13.48 33.75 5.06
CA LYS A 153 -14.47 33.08 4.21
C LYS A 153 -13.76 32.12 3.25
N TYR A 154 -14.26 30.90 3.16
CA TYR A 154 -13.66 29.83 2.36
C TYR A 154 -14.55 29.48 1.17
N GLN A 155 -13.96 29.46 -0.03
CA GLN A 155 -14.61 28.93 -1.22
C GLN A 155 -13.71 27.85 -1.81
N ILE A 156 -14.19 26.60 -1.75
CA ILE A 156 -13.47 25.44 -2.23
C ILE A 156 -14.04 24.98 -3.57
N THR A 157 -13.17 24.58 -4.49
CA THR A 157 -13.55 23.94 -5.75
C THR A 157 -12.62 22.76 -6.00
N ALA A 158 -13.15 21.70 -6.62
CA ALA A 158 -12.36 20.54 -7.00
C ALA A 158 -12.53 20.25 -8.48
N CYS A 159 -11.41 19.95 -9.16
CA CYS A 159 -11.38 19.54 -10.55
C CYS A 159 -10.41 18.36 -10.70
N GLY A 160 -10.95 17.16 -10.92
CA GLY A 160 -10.15 15.93 -10.97
C GLY A 160 -9.45 15.64 -9.63
N PHE A 161 -8.12 15.69 -9.61
CA PHE A 161 -7.28 15.53 -8.41
C PHE A 161 -6.90 16.85 -7.72
N SER A 162 -7.22 17.98 -8.37
CA SER A 162 -6.88 19.32 -7.90
C SER A 162 -7.95 19.81 -6.93
N VAL A 163 -7.51 20.25 -5.76
CA VAL A 163 -8.34 20.92 -4.74
C VAL A 163 -7.85 22.36 -4.64
N ASN A 164 -8.74 23.29 -4.96
CA ASN A 164 -8.50 24.72 -4.95
C ASN A 164 -9.31 25.37 -3.84
N ILE A 165 -8.70 26.28 -3.09
CA ILE A 165 -9.36 27.05 -2.04
C ILE A 165 -9.03 28.53 -2.19
N ASN A 166 -10.07 29.35 -2.25
CA ASN A 166 -9.99 30.79 -2.08
C ASN A 166 -10.30 31.12 -0.62
N ILE A 167 -9.40 31.86 0.03
CA ILE A 167 -9.57 32.37 1.39
C ILE A 167 -9.68 33.88 1.34
N THR A 168 -10.85 34.41 1.67
CA THR A 168 -11.08 35.86 1.77
C THR A 168 -11.05 36.28 3.24
N CYS A 169 -10.16 37.18 3.61
CA CYS A 169 -10.13 37.77 4.94
C CYS A 169 -11.22 38.84 5.06
N ASN A 170 -12.11 38.75 6.03
CA ASN A 170 -13.19 39.73 6.22
C ASN A 170 -12.71 41.05 6.86
N LYS A 171 -11.50 41.10 7.43
CA LYS A 171 -10.93 42.33 8.00
C LYS A 171 -10.35 43.27 6.95
N CYS A 172 -9.61 42.72 5.98
CA CYS A 172 -8.92 43.51 4.95
C CYS A 172 -9.38 43.21 3.52
N PHE A 173 -10.37 42.32 3.36
CA PHE A 173 -10.93 41.87 2.08
C PHE A 173 -9.93 41.20 1.12
N THR A 174 -8.70 40.95 1.56
CA THR A 174 -7.68 40.24 0.76
C THR A 174 -8.12 38.81 0.53
N THR A 175 -8.08 38.38 -0.74
CA THR A 175 -8.37 37.01 -1.15
C THR A 175 -7.09 36.32 -1.61
N ILE A 176 -6.79 35.17 -1.03
CA ILE A 176 -5.61 34.36 -1.37
C ILE A 176 -6.09 33.05 -1.97
N PHE A 177 -5.50 32.68 -3.11
CA PHE A 177 -5.73 31.42 -3.77
C PHE A 177 -4.67 30.40 -3.35
N HIS A 178 -5.11 29.23 -2.91
CA HIS A 178 -4.25 28.07 -2.69
C HIS A 178 -4.75 26.89 -3.49
N LYS A 179 -3.81 26.06 -3.94
CA LYS A 179 -4.09 24.79 -4.58
C LYS A 179 -3.18 23.72 -3.99
N ASN A 180 -3.65 22.48 -3.98
CA ASN A 180 -2.87 21.33 -3.49
C ASN A 180 -1.77 20.88 -4.48
N GLU A 181 -1.66 21.53 -5.63
CA GLU A 181 -0.67 21.27 -6.68
C GLU A 181 0.40 22.37 -6.72
N ALA A 182 1.67 22.02 -6.94
CA ALA A 182 2.70 23.04 -7.17
C ALA A 182 2.46 23.81 -8.50
N ALA A 183 3.09 24.97 -8.66
CA ALA A 183 3.08 25.69 -9.93
C ALA A 183 3.67 24.81 -11.05
N GLY A 184 2.97 24.71 -12.19
CA GLY A 184 3.37 23.84 -13.30
C GLY A 184 2.95 22.36 -13.19
N ILE A 185 2.46 21.93 -12.03
CA ILE A 185 1.92 20.57 -11.82
C ILE A 185 0.40 20.60 -11.99
N ASP A 186 -0.13 19.64 -12.76
CA ASP A 186 -1.55 19.39 -12.95
C ASP A 186 -1.76 17.88 -12.80
N TYR A 187 -2.21 17.45 -11.62
CA TYR A 187 -2.41 16.03 -11.33
C TYR A 187 -3.45 15.41 -12.27
N SER A 188 -4.37 16.22 -12.81
CA SER A 188 -5.37 15.76 -13.78
C SER A 188 -4.79 15.57 -15.17
N LYS A 189 -3.80 16.37 -15.62
CA LYS A 189 -3.03 16.13 -16.86
C LYS A 189 -2.04 14.96 -16.72
N LEU A 190 -1.42 14.83 -15.54
CA LEU A 190 -0.57 13.69 -15.19
C LEU A 190 -1.37 12.37 -15.24
N VAL A 191 -2.63 12.41 -14.75
CA VAL A 191 -3.54 11.26 -14.80
C VAL A 191 -4.26 11.11 -16.14
N ALA A 192 -4.44 12.20 -16.92
CA ALA A 192 -4.98 12.15 -18.28
C ALA A 192 -4.06 11.36 -19.24
N GLY A 193 -2.77 11.19 -18.89
CA GLY A 193 -1.89 10.16 -19.41
C GLY A 193 -2.29 8.72 -19.02
N ALA A 194 -3.60 8.43 -18.85
CA ALA A 194 -4.12 7.12 -18.42
C ALA A 194 -3.68 5.94 -19.31
N GLY A 195 -3.34 6.22 -20.58
CA GLY A 195 -2.66 5.28 -21.47
C GLY A 195 -1.21 5.01 -21.04
N LEU A 196 -0.42 6.07 -20.88
CA LEU A 196 1.00 6.01 -20.50
C LEU A 196 1.21 5.34 -19.13
N VAL A 197 0.41 5.70 -18.12
CA VAL A 197 0.52 5.10 -16.78
C VAL A 197 0.11 3.63 -16.80
N GLY A 198 -0.94 3.29 -17.56
CA GLY A 198 -1.37 1.91 -17.73
C GLY A 198 -0.33 1.05 -18.45
N GLU A 199 0.34 1.60 -19.46
CA GLU A 199 1.42 0.95 -20.18
C GLU A 199 2.70 0.85 -19.35
N SER A 200 3.03 1.89 -18.59
CA SER A 200 4.17 1.89 -17.65
C SER A 200 3.99 0.85 -16.55
N ALA A 201 2.78 0.72 -15.99
CA ALA A 201 2.47 -0.33 -15.02
C ALA A 201 2.55 -1.74 -15.63
N LYS A 202 2.08 -1.91 -16.87
CA LYS A 202 2.21 -3.18 -17.60
C LYS A 202 3.67 -3.52 -17.86
N ASN A 203 4.48 -2.55 -18.28
CA ASN A 203 5.91 -2.72 -18.53
C ASN A 203 6.66 -3.01 -17.23
N SER A 204 6.34 -2.29 -16.15
CA SER A 204 6.88 -2.55 -14.81
C SER A 204 6.62 -3.99 -14.35
N ALA A 205 5.37 -4.46 -14.44
CA ALA A 205 5.04 -5.83 -14.09
C ALA A 205 5.76 -6.85 -14.99
N ASN A 206 5.88 -6.56 -16.30
CA ASN A 206 6.60 -7.43 -17.22
C ASN A 206 8.10 -7.49 -16.91
N PHE A 207 8.75 -6.35 -16.62
CA PHE A 207 10.15 -6.32 -16.22
C PHE A 207 10.38 -7.11 -14.93
N ALA A 208 9.49 -6.98 -13.95
CA ALA A 208 9.53 -7.76 -12.72
C ALA A 208 9.37 -9.27 -13.00
N LEU A 209 8.44 -9.66 -13.88
CA LEU A 209 8.25 -11.05 -14.29
C LEU A 209 9.52 -11.63 -14.91
N HIS A 210 10.10 -10.93 -15.89
CA HIS A 210 11.36 -11.37 -16.51
C HIS A 210 12.52 -11.44 -15.51
N ALA A 211 12.62 -10.49 -14.58
CA ALA A 211 13.64 -10.50 -13.54
C ALA A 211 13.46 -11.71 -12.60
N ALA A 212 12.23 -11.99 -12.17
CA ALA A 212 11.91 -13.16 -11.34
C ALA A 212 12.28 -14.45 -12.07
N CYS A 213 11.88 -14.57 -13.34
CA CYS A 213 12.17 -15.74 -14.15
C CYS A 213 13.69 -15.96 -14.32
N LYS A 214 14.46 -14.91 -14.65
CA LYS A 214 15.92 -15.00 -14.76
C LYS A 214 16.58 -15.46 -13.47
N GLN A 215 16.14 -14.92 -12.33
CA GLN A 215 16.67 -15.27 -11.03
C GLN A 215 16.36 -16.73 -10.65
N ILE A 216 15.13 -17.19 -10.90
CA ILE A 216 14.72 -18.59 -10.65
C ILE A 216 15.54 -19.56 -11.51
N GLN A 217 15.75 -19.24 -12.80
CA GLN A 217 16.63 -20.03 -13.67
C GLN A 217 18.06 -20.07 -13.16
N ALA A 218 18.61 -18.94 -12.72
CA ALA A 218 19.95 -18.88 -12.14
C ALA A 218 20.10 -19.74 -10.87
N GLN A 219 19.00 -20.02 -10.18
CA GLN A 219 18.93 -20.93 -9.02
C GLN A 219 18.67 -22.40 -9.41
N ASN A 220 18.67 -22.74 -10.71
CA ASN A 220 18.29 -24.06 -11.23
C ASN A 220 16.90 -24.53 -10.76
N LYS A 221 15.96 -23.59 -10.60
CA LYS A 221 14.55 -23.86 -10.30
C LYS A 221 13.70 -23.60 -11.54
N HIS A 222 12.52 -24.21 -11.56
CA HIS A 222 11.60 -24.13 -12.70
C HIS A 222 10.18 -23.71 -12.31
N THR A 223 9.98 -23.23 -11.08
CA THR A 223 8.65 -22.85 -10.58
C THR A 223 8.62 -21.36 -10.23
N LEU A 224 7.74 -20.62 -10.89
CA LEU A 224 7.37 -19.25 -10.50
C LEU A 224 6.28 -19.32 -9.44
N GLU A 225 6.65 -19.12 -8.18
CA GLU A 225 5.71 -19.07 -7.07
C GLU A 225 5.16 -17.66 -6.89
N VAL A 226 3.84 -17.53 -7.03
CA VAL A 226 3.12 -16.27 -6.83
C VAL A 226 1.99 -16.43 -5.82
N SER A 227 1.69 -15.36 -5.11
CA SER A 227 0.45 -15.21 -4.35
C SER A 227 -0.57 -14.47 -5.18
N PHE A 228 -1.83 -14.89 -5.08
CA PHE A 228 -2.98 -14.27 -5.74
C PHE A 228 -4.00 -13.82 -4.70
N ASP A 229 -4.41 -12.57 -4.82
CA ASP A 229 -5.52 -11.99 -4.09
C ASP A 229 -6.26 -10.99 -4.99
N ASN A 230 -7.53 -10.76 -4.67
CA ASN A 230 -8.43 -9.95 -5.46
C ASN A 230 -9.02 -8.84 -4.58
N LEU A 231 -8.75 -7.58 -4.94
CA LEU A 231 -9.26 -6.42 -4.21
C LEU A 231 -10.51 -5.83 -4.87
N TRP A 232 -11.54 -5.66 -4.05
CA TRP A 232 -12.82 -5.05 -4.41
C TRP A 232 -12.87 -3.55 -4.09
N SER A 233 -13.50 -2.77 -4.97
CA SER A 233 -14.02 -1.44 -4.60
C SER A 233 -15.34 -1.62 -3.85
N HIS A 234 -15.45 -1.18 -2.59
CA HIS A 234 -16.62 -1.51 -1.74
C HIS A 234 -17.83 -0.57 -1.87
N ILE A 235 -17.75 0.56 -2.58
CA ILE A 235 -18.95 1.38 -2.81
C ILE A 235 -19.84 0.73 -3.87
N ARG A 236 -20.95 0.15 -3.39
CA ARG A 236 -22.02 -0.54 -4.13
C ARG A 236 -21.50 -1.72 -4.97
N GLU A 237 -21.70 -2.93 -4.47
CA GLU A 237 -21.41 -4.22 -5.13
C GLU A 237 -20.70 -4.17 -6.50
N ALA A 238 -19.39 -4.38 -6.48
CA ALA A 238 -18.64 -5.07 -7.54
C ALA A 238 -18.73 -4.50 -8.96
N SER A 239 -18.80 -3.17 -9.14
CA SER A 239 -18.60 -2.64 -10.50
C SER A 239 -17.13 -2.70 -10.94
N GLN A 240 -16.16 -2.89 -10.04
CA GLN A 240 -14.73 -2.99 -10.38
C GLN A 240 -13.97 -3.89 -9.37
N ALA A 241 -13.06 -4.72 -9.88
CA ALA A 241 -12.16 -5.56 -9.10
C ALA A 241 -10.80 -5.66 -9.79
N SER A 242 -9.74 -5.83 -9.01
CA SER A 242 -8.39 -6.09 -9.50
C SER A 242 -7.83 -7.34 -8.84
N GLY A 243 -7.21 -8.21 -9.64
CA GLY A 243 -6.45 -9.35 -9.13
C GLY A 243 -4.98 -9.23 -9.52
N GLU A 244 -4.10 -9.55 -8.59
CA GLU A 244 -2.65 -9.40 -8.75
C GLU A 244 -1.93 -10.72 -8.49
N PHE A 245 -0.88 -10.98 -9.27
CA PHE A 245 0.14 -11.97 -8.96
C PHE A 245 1.34 -11.28 -8.36
N ILE A 246 1.59 -11.58 -7.09
CA ILE A 246 2.73 -11.07 -6.32
C ILE A 246 3.77 -12.18 -6.27
N TYR A 247 4.97 -11.92 -6.78
CA TYR A 247 6.05 -12.90 -6.74
C TYR A 247 6.51 -13.12 -5.31
N ASN A 248 6.63 -14.38 -4.90
CA ASN A 248 6.95 -14.72 -3.52
C ASN A 248 8.44 -14.66 -3.18
N GLY A 249 9.33 -14.68 -4.18
CA GLY A 249 10.75 -14.47 -3.97
C GLY A 249 11.10 -12.98 -3.86
N ASN A 250 12.35 -12.73 -3.46
CA ASN A 250 12.92 -11.38 -3.42
C ASN A 250 13.79 -11.17 -4.65
N ILE A 251 13.60 -10.05 -5.35
CA ILE A 251 14.43 -9.66 -6.49
C ILE A 251 15.38 -8.55 -6.04
N GLU A 252 16.65 -8.65 -6.39
CA GLU A 252 17.63 -7.60 -6.11
C GLU A 252 17.21 -6.27 -6.76
N GLY A 253 17.29 -5.18 -6.00
CA GLY A 253 16.88 -3.84 -6.44
C GLY A 253 15.38 -3.53 -6.28
N TYR A 254 14.55 -4.51 -5.91
CA TYR A 254 13.14 -4.26 -5.56
C TYR A 254 12.99 -4.03 -4.06
N CYS A 255 12.27 -2.97 -3.68
CA CYS A 255 12.02 -2.63 -2.27
C CYS A 255 10.94 -3.52 -1.62
N SER A 256 10.12 -4.17 -2.45
CA SER A 256 8.98 -5.00 -2.04
C SER A 256 8.84 -6.19 -2.98
N LYS A 257 8.08 -7.22 -2.55
CA LYS A 257 7.71 -8.32 -3.43
C LYS A 257 6.93 -7.78 -4.64
N PRO A 258 7.43 -7.99 -5.86
CA PRO A 258 6.88 -7.29 -7.01
C PRO A 258 5.60 -7.94 -7.52
N ILE A 259 4.71 -7.10 -8.02
CA ILE A 259 3.56 -7.52 -8.82
C ILE A 259 4.09 -7.88 -10.22
N VAL A 260 4.03 -9.16 -10.56
CA VAL A 260 4.51 -9.68 -11.85
C VAL A 260 3.39 -9.79 -12.89
N ALA A 261 2.13 -9.76 -12.44
CA ALA A 261 0.97 -9.67 -13.30
C ALA A 261 -0.21 -9.05 -12.55
N TYR A 262 -1.12 -8.45 -13.28
CA TYR A 262 -2.40 -8.03 -12.73
C TYR A 262 -3.46 -7.99 -13.82
N HIS A 263 -4.72 -8.11 -13.43
CA HIS A 263 -5.86 -7.93 -14.31
C HIS A 263 -6.95 -7.11 -13.62
N LEU A 264 -7.77 -6.43 -14.43
CA LEU A 264 -8.78 -5.49 -13.97
C LEU A 264 -10.11 -5.84 -14.62
N VAL A 265 -11.10 -6.19 -13.79
CA VAL A 265 -12.44 -6.53 -14.24
C VAL A 265 -13.40 -5.44 -13.79
N LYS A 266 -14.26 -4.98 -14.71
CA LYS A 266 -15.20 -3.88 -14.50
C LYS A 266 -16.54 -4.23 -15.11
N LYS A 267 -17.61 -4.01 -14.36
CA LYS A 267 -18.97 -4.08 -14.90
C LYS A 267 -19.36 -2.78 -15.58
N PRO A 268 -20.29 -2.83 -16.55
CA PRO A 268 -20.92 -1.64 -17.07
C PRO A 268 -21.56 -0.86 -15.92
N GLN A 269 -21.33 0.45 -15.90
CA GLN A 269 -21.93 1.38 -14.95
C GLN A 269 -22.90 2.27 -15.72
N ILE A 270 -24.18 2.06 -15.45
CA ILE A 270 -25.27 2.69 -16.16
C ILE A 270 -26.24 3.25 -15.12
N TYR A 271 -26.67 4.50 -15.26
CA TYR A 271 -27.72 5.08 -14.42
C TYR A 271 -28.81 5.69 -15.27
N LYS A 272 -30.03 5.73 -14.73
CA LYS A 272 -31.14 6.46 -15.34
C LYS A 272 -31.20 7.86 -14.76
N ASN A 273 -31.24 8.87 -15.62
CA ASN A 273 -31.41 10.24 -15.19
C ASN A 273 -32.86 10.52 -14.76
N LYS A 274 -33.13 11.72 -14.24
CA LYS A 274 -34.48 12.14 -13.81
C LYS A 274 -35.53 12.13 -14.93
N LYS A 275 -35.09 12.10 -16.20
CA LYS A 275 -35.95 12.02 -17.39
C LYS A 275 -36.19 10.57 -17.86
N GLY A 276 -35.64 9.58 -17.15
CA GLY A 276 -35.72 8.17 -17.52
C GLY A 276 -34.73 7.73 -18.60
N GLU A 277 -33.86 8.62 -19.08
CA GLU A 277 -32.84 8.30 -20.08
C GLU A 277 -31.68 7.57 -19.43
N THR A 278 -31.22 6.52 -20.11
CA THR A 278 -30.09 5.70 -19.70
C THR A 278 -28.78 6.39 -20.07
N ILE A 279 -27.93 6.67 -19.08
CA ILE A 279 -26.60 7.24 -19.27
C ILE A 279 -25.55 6.19 -18.86
N THR A 280 -24.71 5.81 -19.81
CA THR A 280 -23.55 4.96 -19.56
C THR A 280 -22.39 5.81 -19.06
N ILE A 281 -21.97 5.56 -17.81
CA ILE A 281 -20.77 6.19 -17.22
C ILE A 281 -19.52 5.42 -17.66
N ASN A 282 -19.64 4.09 -17.78
CA ASN A 282 -18.56 3.19 -18.18
C ASN A 282 -19.15 1.94 -18.83
N GLU A 283 -18.64 1.52 -19.98
CA GLU A 283 -19.05 0.29 -20.68
C GLU A 283 -18.65 -0.99 -19.91
N GLY A 284 -17.64 -0.92 -19.05
CA GLY A 284 -17.06 -2.09 -18.41
C GLY A 284 -16.34 -3.02 -19.39
N ASN A 285 -15.84 -4.15 -18.90
CA ASN A 285 -15.25 -5.23 -19.71
C ASN A 285 -15.77 -6.61 -19.28
N TYR A 286 -16.81 -6.67 -18.45
CA TYR A 286 -17.32 -7.92 -17.88
C TYR A 286 -18.75 -7.79 -17.37
N ASN A 287 -19.60 -8.79 -17.62
CA ASN A 287 -21.04 -8.68 -17.36
C ASN A 287 -21.58 -9.67 -16.33
N SER A 288 -20.74 -10.56 -15.79
CA SER A 288 -21.19 -11.66 -14.93
C SER A 288 -21.20 -11.29 -13.43
N SER A 289 -21.43 -12.26 -12.54
CA SER A 289 -21.54 -12.04 -11.08
C SER A 289 -20.21 -11.62 -10.44
N GLY A 290 -20.26 -11.07 -9.22
CA GLY A 290 -19.06 -10.71 -8.45
C GLY A 290 -18.07 -11.88 -8.34
N LYS A 291 -18.50 -13.05 -7.86
CA LYS A 291 -17.63 -14.24 -7.76
C LYS A 291 -16.93 -14.61 -9.08
N GLN A 292 -17.60 -14.42 -10.21
CA GLN A 292 -17.00 -14.70 -11.52
C GLN A 292 -15.96 -13.67 -11.96
N MET A 293 -15.98 -12.45 -11.41
CA MET A 293 -14.95 -11.43 -11.67
C MET A 293 -13.60 -11.78 -11.03
N GLU A 294 -13.59 -12.45 -9.88
CA GLU A 294 -12.35 -12.95 -9.27
C GLU A 294 -11.70 -14.02 -10.15
N HIS A 295 -12.50 -14.99 -10.61
CA HIS A 295 -12.04 -15.98 -11.59
C HIS A 295 -11.56 -15.32 -12.89
N ALA A 296 -12.27 -14.29 -13.39
CA ALA A 296 -11.87 -13.57 -14.58
C ALA A 296 -10.54 -12.81 -14.38
N ASN A 297 -10.29 -12.26 -13.19
CA ASN A 297 -9.01 -11.64 -12.86
C ASN A 297 -7.87 -12.67 -12.80
N LEU A 298 -8.13 -13.84 -12.22
CA LEU A 298 -7.15 -14.94 -12.18
C LEU A 298 -6.79 -15.39 -13.60
N ILE A 299 -7.79 -15.74 -14.41
CA ILE A 299 -7.60 -16.17 -15.81
C ILE A 299 -6.88 -15.08 -16.61
N GLY A 300 -7.31 -13.83 -16.47
CA GLY A 300 -6.72 -12.70 -17.18
C GLY A 300 -5.27 -12.40 -16.76
N SER A 301 -4.88 -12.73 -15.53
CA SER A 301 -3.50 -12.60 -15.06
C SER A 301 -2.64 -13.75 -15.56
N ILE A 302 -3.15 -14.99 -15.53
CA ILE A 302 -2.47 -16.17 -16.10
C ILE A 302 -2.19 -15.95 -17.59
N ALA A 303 -3.19 -15.53 -18.36
CA ALA A 303 -3.07 -15.29 -19.79
C ALA A 303 -1.95 -14.28 -20.14
N LYS A 304 -1.70 -13.29 -19.26
CA LYS A 304 -0.64 -12.29 -19.46
C LYS A 304 0.77 -12.85 -19.26
N ILE A 305 0.95 -13.84 -18.39
CA ILE A 305 2.28 -14.36 -18.05
C ILE A 305 2.66 -15.63 -18.80
N ILE A 306 1.67 -16.35 -19.36
CA ILE A 306 1.92 -17.59 -20.13
C ILE A 306 3.06 -17.44 -21.16
N PRO A 307 3.13 -16.38 -21.98
CA PRO A 307 4.19 -16.25 -22.98
C PRO A 307 5.59 -16.26 -22.35
N THR A 308 5.77 -15.51 -21.25
CA THR A 308 7.04 -15.46 -20.52
C THR A 308 7.32 -16.77 -19.79
N LEU A 309 6.31 -17.44 -19.22
CA LEU A 309 6.52 -18.75 -18.60
C LEU A 309 7.01 -19.79 -19.63
N ILE A 310 6.48 -19.76 -20.85
CA ILE A 310 6.94 -20.61 -21.96
C ILE A 310 8.38 -20.26 -22.34
N GLU A 311 8.69 -18.97 -22.53
CA GLU A 311 10.04 -18.49 -22.87
C GLU A 311 11.11 -18.99 -21.88
N TYR A 312 10.80 -18.96 -20.58
CA TYR A 312 11.73 -19.36 -19.52
C TYR A 312 11.59 -20.82 -19.09
N ASN A 313 10.74 -21.62 -19.75
CA ASN A 313 10.42 -23.00 -19.38
C ASN A 313 10.06 -23.14 -17.89
N MET A 314 9.03 -22.40 -17.46
CA MET A 314 8.57 -22.32 -16.07
C MET A 314 7.18 -22.90 -15.86
N VAL A 315 7.00 -23.47 -14.68
CA VAL A 315 5.71 -23.88 -14.12
C VAL A 315 5.22 -22.78 -13.18
N LEU A 316 3.93 -22.45 -13.26
CA LEU A 316 3.31 -21.50 -12.34
C LEU A 316 2.81 -22.22 -11.08
N GLY A 317 3.29 -21.80 -9.90
CA GLY A 317 2.70 -22.14 -8.61
C GLY A 317 1.92 -20.95 -8.06
N VAL A 318 0.61 -21.09 -7.86
CA VAL A 318 -0.23 -20.01 -7.33
C VAL A 318 -0.74 -20.41 -5.94
N ALA A 319 -0.44 -19.59 -4.93
CA ALA A 319 -1.21 -19.62 -3.70
C ALA A 319 -2.36 -18.63 -3.79
N VAL A 320 -3.56 -19.12 -3.51
CA VAL A 320 -4.78 -18.31 -3.49
C VAL A 320 -5.15 -18.12 -2.03
N ASP A 321 -5.40 -16.87 -1.63
CA ASP A 321 -5.90 -16.58 -0.28
C ASP A 321 -7.31 -17.20 -0.13
N GLY A 322 -7.40 -18.16 0.79
CA GLY A 322 -8.43 -19.18 0.79
C GLY A 322 -9.61 -18.83 1.67
N ASP A 323 -10.46 -17.91 1.24
CA ASP A 323 -11.88 -17.97 1.63
C ASP A 323 -12.56 -19.02 0.74
N LEU A 324 -12.24 -20.31 0.97
CA LEU A 324 -12.87 -21.44 0.29
C LEU A 324 -14.32 -21.60 0.78
N ASN A 325 -15.17 -20.64 0.40
CA ASN A 325 -16.59 -20.66 0.69
C ASN A 325 -17.29 -21.62 -0.27
N ILE A 326 -17.01 -22.91 -0.11
CA ILE A 326 -17.80 -23.98 -0.71
C ILE A 326 -19.11 -23.97 0.05
N LYS A 327 -20.18 -23.49 -0.60
CA LYS A 327 -21.54 -23.56 -0.08
C LYS A 327 -21.95 -25.03 0.06
N ASN A 328 -21.59 -25.66 1.17
CA ASN A 328 -22.10 -26.97 1.57
C ASN A 328 -22.97 -26.80 2.82
N GLU A 329 -24.25 -26.55 2.60
CA GLU A 329 -25.24 -26.42 3.68
C GLU A 329 -25.30 -27.67 4.56
N ARG A 330 -24.97 -28.85 4.02
CA ARG A 330 -25.02 -30.12 4.76
C ARG A 330 -23.99 -30.19 5.89
N TRP A 331 -22.81 -29.59 5.73
CA TRP A 331 -21.70 -29.70 6.70
C TRP A 331 -21.33 -28.38 7.35
N LYS A 332 -22.02 -27.28 7.01
CA LYS A 332 -21.74 -25.93 7.52
C LYS A 332 -21.65 -25.85 9.04
N TYR A 333 -22.49 -26.60 9.76
CA TYR A 333 -22.46 -26.61 11.23
C TYR A 333 -21.13 -27.16 11.80
N LEU A 334 -20.40 -28.00 11.05
CA LEU A 334 -19.09 -28.54 11.46
C LEU A 334 -17.90 -27.69 11.00
N GLU A 335 -18.12 -26.59 10.29
CA GLU A 335 -17.06 -25.75 9.74
C GLU A 335 -16.11 -25.26 10.84
N GLN A 336 -16.65 -24.65 11.91
CA GLN A 336 -15.84 -24.12 12.99
C GLN A 336 -15.06 -25.21 13.75
N PRO A 337 -15.66 -26.34 14.18
CA PRO A 337 -14.90 -27.46 14.77
C PRO A 337 -13.77 -27.98 13.88
N ILE A 338 -14.03 -28.15 12.58
CA ILE A 338 -13.04 -28.65 11.61
C ILE A 338 -11.89 -27.63 11.47
N MET A 339 -12.19 -26.34 11.31
CA MET A 339 -11.17 -25.29 11.18
C MET A 339 -10.34 -25.13 12.46
N ASN A 340 -10.98 -25.25 13.63
CA ASN A 340 -10.27 -25.24 14.92
C ASN A 340 -9.30 -26.43 15.03
N PHE A 341 -9.74 -27.62 14.60
CA PHE A 341 -8.90 -28.82 14.58
C PHE A 341 -7.69 -28.64 13.64
N TYR A 342 -7.89 -28.16 12.41
CA TYR A 342 -6.80 -27.90 11.47
C TYR A 342 -5.84 -26.84 11.97
N THR A 343 -6.35 -25.76 12.56
CA THR A 343 -5.50 -24.71 13.15
C THR A 343 -4.56 -25.29 14.20
N ARG A 344 -5.08 -26.12 15.12
CA ARG A 344 -4.27 -26.81 16.12
C ARG A 344 -3.28 -27.79 15.49
N ALA A 345 -3.69 -28.50 14.44
CA ALA A 345 -2.80 -29.42 13.71
C ALA A 345 -1.62 -28.69 13.07
N VAL A 346 -1.83 -27.49 12.49
CA VAL A 346 -0.77 -26.65 11.95
C VAL A 346 0.20 -26.21 13.04
N TYR A 347 -0.30 -25.71 14.18
CA TYR A 347 0.56 -25.33 15.30
C TYR A 347 1.36 -26.50 15.86
N ALA A 348 0.72 -27.66 16.07
CA ALA A 348 1.39 -28.88 16.51
C ALA A 348 2.46 -29.32 15.50
N ALA A 349 2.17 -29.21 14.20
CA ALA A 349 3.13 -29.55 13.16
C ALA A 349 4.36 -28.62 13.18
N CYS A 350 4.17 -27.32 13.39
CA CYS A 350 5.28 -26.37 13.54
C CYS A 350 6.15 -26.66 14.78
N ILE A 351 5.52 -27.02 15.90
CA ILE A 351 6.23 -27.38 17.13
C ILE A 351 7.09 -28.63 16.88
N ARG A 352 6.48 -29.69 16.33
CA ARG A 352 7.18 -30.94 16.01
C ARG A 352 8.30 -30.76 14.98
N ALA A 353 8.11 -29.88 14.00
CA ALA A 353 9.15 -29.55 13.03
C ALA A 353 10.34 -28.79 13.63
N SER A 354 10.17 -28.20 14.82
CA SER A 354 11.19 -27.44 15.54
C SER A 354 11.88 -28.25 16.65
N ASP A 355 11.46 -29.49 16.88
CA ASP A 355 11.94 -30.36 17.97
C ASP A 355 12.47 -31.68 17.38
N ASP A 356 13.77 -31.92 17.56
CA ASP A 356 14.48 -33.09 17.04
C ASP A 356 13.99 -34.43 17.64
N ASN A 357 13.20 -34.40 18.72
CA ASN A 357 12.63 -35.60 19.33
C ASN A 357 11.44 -36.16 18.54
N TYR A 358 10.88 -35.40 17.60
CA TYR A 358 9.74 -35.84 16.79
C TYR A 358 10.19 -36.31 15.39
N PRO A 359 9.59 -37.39 14.86
CA PRO A 359 9.83 -37.76 13.47
C PRO A 359 9.33 -36.67 12.52
N PRO A 360 10.02 -36.43 11.39
CA PRO A 360 9.57 -35.48 10.39
C PRO A 360 8.16 -35.80 9.92
N ILE A 361 7.26 -34.81 10.00
CA ILE A 361 5.87 -34.95 9.55
C ILE A 361 5.88 -35.13 8.03
N THR A 362 5.28 -36.24 7.57
CA THR A 362 5.17 -36.51 6.15
C THR A 362 3.90 -35.91 5.56
N ASP A 363 3.88 -35.68 4.24
CA ASP A 363 2.66 -35.28 3.53
C ASP A 363 1.52 -36.28 3.77
N LYS A 364 1.83 -37.57 3.95
CA LYS A 364 0.85 -38.62 4.24
C LYS A 364 0.16 -38.38 5.59
N ASP A 365 0.91 -37.98 6.60
CA ASP A 365 0.39 -37.69 7.93
C ASP A 365 -0.55 -36.47 7.91
N LEU A 366 -0.17 -35.42 7.16
CA LEU A 366 -1.01 -34.25 6.94
C LEU A 366 -2.28 -34.59 6.16
N HIS A 367 -2.18 -35.44 5.13
CA HIS A 367 -3.35 -35.89 4.39
C HIS A 367 -4.34 -36.65 5.27
N GLN A 368 -3.86 -37.56 6.14
CA GLN A 368 -4.72 -38.28 7.07
C GLN A 368 -5.39 -37.33 8.08
N MET A 369 -4.69 -36.29 8.53
CA MET A 369 -5.28 -35.25 9.39
C MET A 369 -6.44 -34.51 8.74
N HIS A 370 -6.37 -34.26 7.43
CA HIS A 370 -7.36 -33.49 6.70
C HIS A 370 -8.69 -34.19 6.43
N TYR A 371 -8.82 -35.50 6.61
CA TYR A 371 -10.11 -36.15 6.34
C TYR A 371 -10.40 -37.38 7.19
N ASP A 372 -9.39 -38.13 7.66
CA ASP A 372 -9.61 -39.30 8.50
C ASP A 372 -9.64 -38.91 9.98
N ILE A 373 -8.56 -38.32 10.49
CA ILE A 373 -8.39 -38.10 11.93
C ILE A 373 -9.34 -37.02 12.44
N VAL A 374 -9.58 -35.95 11.68
CA VAL A 374 -10.57 -34.92 12.06
C VAL A 374 -11.99 -35.49 12.19
N VAL A 375 -12.37 -36.46 11.34
CA VAL A 375 -13.70 -37.07 11.40
C VAL A 375 -13.82 -38.03 12.57
N GLU A 376 -12.78 -38.83 12.84
CA GLU A 376 -12.73 -39.69 14.03
C GLU A 376 -12.74 -38.85 15.32
N HIS A 377 -11.98 -37.76 15.37
CA HIS A 377 -11.97 -36.82 16.49
C HIS A 377 -13.37 -36.26 16.77
N LEU A 378 -14.07 -35.82 15.72
CA LEU A 378 -15.44 -35.31 15.85
C LEU A 378 -16.44 -36.41 16.24
N PHE A 379 -16.13 -37.68 16.00
CA PHE A 379 -16.92 -38.84 16.41
C PHE A 379 -16.59 -39.36 17.81
N ASP A 380 -15.77 -38.63 18.56
CA ASP A 380 -15.25 -39.02 19.88
C ASP A 380 -14.31 -40.24 19.87
N ASN A 381 -13.67 -40.50 18.73
CA ASN A 381 -12.60 -41.48 18.59
C ASN A 381 -11.23 -40.80 18.47
N HIS A 382 -10.46 -40.82 19.56
CA HIS A 382 -9.21 -40.05 19.69
C HIS A 382 -7.94 -40.87 19.49
N GLY A 383 -8.04 -42.16 19.15
CA GLY A 383 -6.89 -43.07 19.12
C GLY A 383 -5.79 -42.71 18.11
N GLN A 384 -6.11 -41.88 17.11
CA GLN A 384 -5.15 -41.38 16.11
C GLN A 384 -4.84 -39.88 16.27
N CYS A 385 -5.42 -39.22 17.27
CA CYS A 385 -5.14 -37.82 17.52
C CYS A 385 -3.73 -37.65 18.09
N TRP A 386 -3.10 -36.54 17.72
CA TRP A 386 -1.89 -36.07 18.41
C TRP A 386 -2.30 -35.46 19.76
N SER A 387 -1.55 -35.74 20.83
CA SER A 387 -1.84 -35.22 22.17
C SER A 387 -1.82 -33.69 22.23
N GLU A 388 -0.98 -33.07 21.41
CA GLU A 388 -0.88 -31.61 21.26
C GLU A 388 -2.13 -30.97 20.63
N ILE A 389 -2.90 -31.76 19.85
CA ILE A 389 -4.13 -31.31 19.19
C ILE A 389 -5.36 -31.61 20.04
N CYS A 390 -5.39 -32.79 20.66
CA CYS A 390 -6.55 -33.35 21.33
C CYS A 390 -6.26 -33.67 22.79
N TRP A 391 -6.83 -32.87 23.69
CA TRP A 391 -6.70 -33.07 25.14
C TRP A 391 -7.33 -34.37 25.65
N LYS A 392 -8.25 -34.98 24.88
CA LYS A 392 -8.85 -36.27 25.22
C LYS A 392 -7.89 -37.46 25.09
N VAL A 393 -6.76 -37.30 24.41
CA VAL A 393 -5.70 -38.31 24.39
C VAL A 393 -5.14 -38.52 25.79
N ASP A 394 -4.88 -37.43 26.51
CA ASP A 394 -4.31 -37.47 27.87
C ASP A 394 -5.41 -37.41 28.96
N ASN A 395 -6.63 -37.00 28.61
CA ASN A 395 -7.74 -36.79 29.53
C ASN A 395 -9.04 -37.37 28.97
N PRO A 396 -9.24 -38.71 29.01
CA PRO A 396 -10.36 -39.38 28.35
C PRO A 396 -11.74 -38.95 28.89
N ASP A 397 -11.79 -38.44 30.13
CA ASP A 397 -13.01 -38.00 30.81
C ASP A 397 -13.59 -36.68 30.28
N LEU A 398 -12.84 -35.93 29.45
CA LEU A 398 -13.35 -34.69 28.88
C LEU A 398 -14.48 -34.96 27.88
N VAL A 399 -15.44 -34.05 27.79
CA VAL A 399 -16.54 -34.13 26.82
C VAL A 399 -16.17 -33.32 25.57
N LEU A 400 -16.44 -33.88 24.39
CA LEU A 400 -16.23 -33.21 23.13
C LEU A 400 -17.26 -32.08 22.94
N PRO A 401 -16.86 -30.84 22.62
CA PRO A 401 -17.79 -29.73 22.47
C PRO A 401 -18.72 -29.92 21.26
N GLU A 402 -19.94 -29.42 21.36
CA GLU A 402 -20.85 -29.29 20.21
C GLU A 402 -20.43 -28.10 19.33
N PRO A 403 -20.61 -28.17 18.00
CA PRO A 403 -21.18 -29.30 17.25
C PRO A 403 -20.17 -30.43 16.99
N ASN A 404 -20.62 -31.68 17.12
CA ASN A 404 -19.80 -32.87 16.84
C ASN A 404 -20.57 -33.95 16.03
N LEU A 405 -19.96 -35.13 15.86
CA LEU A 405 -20.52 -36.29 15.16
C LEU A 405 -20.98 -37.41 16.11
N VAL A 406 -20.99 -37.19 17.43
CA VAL A 406 -21.45 -38.20 18.40
C VAL A 406 -22.90 -38.59 18.08
N GLY A 407 -23.15 -39.90 17.99
CA GLY A 407 -24.46 -40.45 17.63
C GLY A 407 -24.84 -40.39 16.15
N LYS A 408 -23.92 -39.97 15.25
CA LYS A 408 -24.12 -40.04 13.78
C LYS A 408 -23.82 -41.44 13.23
N SER A 409 -24.38 -41.78 12.07
CA SER A 409 -24.20 -43.10 11.46
C SER A 409 -22.87 -43.22 10.70
N SER A 410 -22.34 -44.43 10.57
CA SER A 410 -21.12 -44.70 9.78
C SER A 410 -21.23 -44.20 8.33
N THR A 411 -22.43 -44.20 7.76
CA THR A 411 -22.71 -43.63 6.43
C THR A 411 -22.50 -42.12 6.40
N GLN A 412 -22.88 -41.40 7.46
CA GLN A 412 -22.64 -39.95 7.57
C GLN A 412 -21.15 -39.64 7.77
N LEU A 413 -20.44 -40.43 8.58
CA LEU A 413 -18.99 -40.31 8.73
C LEU A 413 -18.28 -40.50 7.40
N ASN A 414 -18.58 -41.59 6.69
CA ASN A 414 -17.97 -41.88 5.38
C ASN A 414 -18.29 -40.80 4.34
N ALA A 415 -19.50 -40.23 4.38
CA ALA A 415 -19.87 -39.12 3.51
C ALA A 415 -19.06 -37.84 3.81
N LEU A 416 -18.80 -37.54 5.08
CA LEU A 416 -17.94 -36.41 5.46
C LEU A 416 -16.47 -36.68 5.10
N LYS A 417 -15.94 -37.88 5.36
CA LYS A 417 -14.57 -38.27 4.94
C LYS A 417 -14.39 -38.12 3.43
N THR A 418 -15.36 -38.60 2.64
CA THR A 418 -15.33 -38.49 1.18
C THR A 418 -15.39 -37.04 0.73
N PHE A 419 -16.22 -36.21 1.38
CA PHE A 419 -16.31 -34.79 1.10
C PHE A 419 -14.99 -34.07 1.41
N LEU A 420 -14.46 -34.24 2.62
CA LEU A 420 -13.20 -33.64 3.05
C LEU A 420 -12.06 -34.08 2.14
N LYS A 421 -11.93 -35.39 1.90
CA LYS A 421 -10.95 -35.92 0.95
C LYS A 421 -11.08 -35.27 -0.43
N GLY A 422 -12.30 -35.07 -0.94
CA GLY A 422 -12.51 -34.41 -2.24
C GLY A 422 -12.05 -32.94 -2.28
N ILE A 423 -12.16 -32.20 -1.17
CA ILE A 423 -11.77 -30.78 -1.11
C ILE A 423 -10.33 -30.57 -0.66
N THR A 424 -9.73 -31.52 0.06
CA THR A 424 -8.35 -31.44 0.56
C THR A 424 -7.37 -32.26 -0.27
N GLN A 425 -7.86 -33.12 -1.18
CA GLN A 425 -7.02 -33.82 -2.14
C GLN A 425 -6.45 -32.82 -3.12
N LEU A 426 -5.18 -32.48 -2.91
CA LEU A 426 -4.39 -31.77 -3.89
C LEU A 426 -4.21 -32.67 -5.11
N SER A 427 -4.34 -32.12 -6.31
CA SER A 427 -3.84 -32.82 -7.49
C SER A 427 -2.35 -33.09 -7.31
N PRO A 428 -1.76 -34.14 -7.92
CA PRO A 428 -0.32 -34.44 -7.80
C PRO A 428 0.62 -33.30 -8.23
N ARG A 429 0.07 -32.24 -8.85
CA ARG A 429 0.76 -31.03 -9.29
C ARG A 429 0.52 -29.81 -8.37
N GLN A 430 -0.27 -29.96 -7.30
CA GLN A 430 -0.56 -28.93 -6.31
C GLN A 430 0.12 -29.28 -4.99
N SER A 431 0.72 -28.28 -4.36
CA SER A 431 1.29 -28.38 -3.01
C SER A 431 0.53 -27.41 -2.11
N LEU A 432 0.25 -27.82 -0.87
CA LEU A 432 -0.18 -26.90 0.20
C LEU A 432 1.04 -26.06 0.57
N ILE A 433 1.25 -24.95 -0.13
CA ILE A 433 2.39 -24.09 0.16
C ILE A 433 2.07 -23.28 1.43
N THR A 434 2.45 -23.82 2.59
CA THR A 434 2.21 -23.21 3.91
C THR A 434 3.28 -22.21 4.35
N LYS A 435 4.29 -21.94 3.52
CA LYS A 435 5.28 -20.86 3.75
C LYS A 435 4.83 -19.48 3.25
N MET A 436 3.62 -19.37 2.71
CA MET A 436 3.13 -18.11 2.13
C MET A 436 2.40 -17.28 3.19
N HIS A 437 2.97 -16.12 3.53
CA HIS A 437 2.34 -15.17 4.42
C HIS A 437 1.34 -14.28 3.67
N THR A 438 0.06 -14.36 4.06
CA THR A 438 -1.02 -13.46 3.62
C THR A 438 -0.72 -11.97 3.86
N SER A 439 0.21 -11.66 4.77
CA SER A 439 0.66 -10.30 5.10
C SER A 439 1.18 -9.50 3.89
N GLN A 440 1.67 -10.17 2.84
CA GLN A 440 2.19 -9.50 1.64
C GLN A 440 1.06 -9.03 0.72
N ASN A 441 0.04 -9.87 0.51
CA ASN A 441 -1.18 -9.47 -0.19
C ASN A 441 -1.85 -8.30 0.55
N GLU A 442 -1.90 -8.36 1.88
CA GLU A 442 -2.38 -7.25 2.70
C GLU A 442 -1.55 -5.96 2.52
N SER A 443 -0.22 -6.05 2.47
CA SER A 443 0.65 -4.89 2.25
C SER A 443 0.37 -4.23 0.90
N VAL A 444 0.31 -5.02 -0.17
CA VAL A 444 -0.05 -4.53 -1.51
C VAL A 444 -1.45 -3.92 -1.51
N ASN A 445 -2.41 -4.53 -0.82
CA ASN A 445 -3.75 -3.99 -0.64
C ASN A 445 -3.74 -2.65 0.11
N ARG A 446 -2.93 -2.48 1.15
CA ARG A 446 -2.78 -1.19 1.85
C ARG A 446 -2.23 -0.11 0.93
N ILE A 447 -1.21 -0.40 0.11
CA ILE A 447 -0.67 0.53 -0.88
C ILE A 447 -1.74 0.92 -1.90
N LYS A 448 -2.49 -0.06 -2.42
CA LYS A 448 -3.61 0.19 -3.34
C LYS A 448 -4.66 1.09 -2.72
N LEU A 449 -5.03 0.88 -1.46
CA LEU A 449 -6.04 1.68 -0.76
C LEU A 449 -5.66 3.17 -0.63
N ASN A 450 -4.37 3.52 -0.66
CA ASN A 450 -3.95 4.92 -0.72
C ASN A 450 -4.42 5.63 -2.02
N TYR A 451 -4.57 4.87 -3.11
CA TYR A 451 -4.93 5.40 -4.42
C TYR A 451 -6.37 5.07 -4.82
N THR A 452 -6.88 3.92 -4.38
CA THR A 452 -8.22 3.39 -4.67
C THR A 452 -8.99 3.15 -3.38
N ASP A 453 -9.14 4.19 -2.56
CA ASP A 453 -9.91 4.14 -1.32
C ASP A 453 -11.30 3.52 -1.56
N LYS A 454 -11.60 2.47 -0.78
CA LYS A 454 -12.85 1.72 -0.79
C LYS A 454 -14.08 2.58 -0.49
N LYS A 455 -13.90 3.74 0.14
CA LYS A 455 -14.96 4.68 0.53
C LYS A 455 -15.26 5.74 -0.53
N GLN A 456 -14.67 5.67 -1.72
CA GLN A 456 -14.88 6.66 -2.76
C GLN A 456 -15.14 5.99 -4.12
N ASP A 457 -16.08 6.53 -4.89
CA ASP A 457 -16.35 6.06 -6.25
C ASP A 457 -15.41 6.75 -7.24
N TYR A 458 -14.51 5.97 -7.85
CA TYR A 458 -13.50 6.46 -8.79
C TYR A 458 -13.66 5.87 -10.19
N SER A 459 -14.89 5.57 -10.63
CA SER A 459 -15.11 4.79 -11.86
C SER A 459 -14.31 5.25 -13.08
N LYS A 460 -14.15 6.56 -13.27
CA LYS A 460 -13.37 7.20 -14.36
C LYS A 460 -11.85 7.09 -14.22
N SER A 461 -11.32 7.02 -12.99
CA SER A 461 -9.86 7.07 -12.72
C SER A 461 -9.29 5.79 -12.08
N TYR A 462 -10.13 4.80 -11.77
CA TYR A 462 -9.72 3.57 -11.08
C TYR A 462 -8.60 2.81 -11.79
N ARG A 463 -8.64 2.70 -13.13
CA ARG A 463 -7.56 2.03 -13.89
C ARG A 463 -6.23 2.74 -13.70
N THR A 464 -6.22 4.07 -13.74
CA THR A 464 -5.01 4.86 -13.58
C THR A 464 -4.50 4.80 -12.14
N ARG A 465 -5.38 4.93 -11.16
CA ARG A 465 -5.04 4.82 -9.72
C ARG A 465 -4.49 3.44 -9.37
N HIS A 466 -5.07 2.38 -9.92
CA HIS A 466 -4.55 1.01 -9.79
C HIS A 466 -3.16 0.88 -10.42
N ALA A 467 -2.97 1.40 -11.63
CA ALA A 467 -1.67 1.38 -12.30
C ALA A 467 -0.58 2.13 -11.50
N ILE A 468 -0.92 3.25 -10.85
CA ILE A 468 -0.02 3.96 -9.93
C ILE A 468 0.36 3.09 -8.73
N ALA A 469 -0.59 2.35 -8.17
CA ALA A 469 -0.30 1.42 -7.08
C ALA A 469 0.68 0.32 -7.50
N VAL A 470 0.53 -0.22 -8.73
CA VAL A 470 1.46 -1.21 -9.29
C VAL A 470 2.87 -0.63 -9.45
N ILE A 471 2.99 0.57 -10.03
CA ILE A 471 4.28 1.24 -10.23
C ILE A 471 4.92 1.55 -8.87
N HIS A 472 4.17 2.09 -7.91
CA HIS A 472 4.69 2.35 -6.57
C HIS A 472 5.21 1.06 -5.92
N ASN A 473 4.44 -0.04 -5.97
CA ASN A 473 4.88 -1.30 -5.37
C ASN A 473 6.13 -1.88 -6.04
N ASN A 474 6.24 -1.79 -7.36
CA ASN A 474 7.34 -2.42 -8.09
C ASN A 474 8.60 -1.54 -8.14
N ASN A 475 8.43 -0.25 -8.40
CA ASN A 475 9.52 0.67 -8.68
C ASN A 475 9.85 1.58 -7.50
N GLY A 476 8.96 1.70 -6.53
CA GLY A 476 9.09 2.67 -5.44
C GLY A 476 8.36 3.99 -5.71
N PHE A 477 8.16 4.76 -4.64
CA PHE A 477 7.41 6.01 -4.68
C PHE A 477 8.12 7.08 -5.52
N LEU A 478 9.46 7.18 -5.44
CA LEU A 478 10.23 8.21 -6.13
C LEU A 478 10.24 8.00 -7.65
N GLU A 479 10.37 6.75 -8.07
CA GLU A 479 10.34 6.34 -9.48
C GLU A 479 8.94 6.52 -10.06
N MET A 480 7.90 6.22 -9.29
CA MET A 480 6.52 6.52 -9.65
C MET A 480 6.31 8.03 -9.89
N LEU A 481 6.88 8.89 -9.03
CA LEU A 481 6.86 10.35 -9.20
C LEU A 481 7.66 10.87 -10.40
N GLN A 482 8.55 10.08 -10.99
CA GLN A 482 9.26 10.46 -12.22
C GLN A 482 8.48 10.06 -13.49
N ILE A 483 7.59 9.08 -13.37
CA ILE A 483 6.73 8.58 -14.45
C ILE A 483 5.48 9.47 -14.60
N LEU A 484 5.03 10.07 -13.49
CA LEU A 484 4.04 11.14 -13.47
C LEU A 484 4.77 12.46 -13.75
#